data_AF-A0A957L6L3-F1
#
_entry.id   AF-A0A957L6L3-F1
#
_cell.length_a   1.000
_cell.length_b   1.000
_cell.length_c   1.000
_cell.angle_alpha   90.00
_cell.angle_beta   90.00
_cell.angle_gamma   90.00
#
_symmetry.space_group_name_H-M   'P 1'
#
loop_
_entity.id
_entity.type
_entity.pdbx_description
1 polymer ?
#
loop_
_entity_poly.entity_id
_entity_poly.type
_entity_poly.pdbx_seq_one_letter_code
_entity_poly.pdbx_strand_id
1 'polypeptide(L)' 'EDVDPSLYYMRTQARLETGDPRYAWVNTRLFIGSGSRQENGVKIALFEIC' A
#
# COMPACT_ATOMS: atom_id res chain seq x y z
N GLU A 1 17.40 -11.94 5.28
CA GLU A 1 16.64 -13.20 5.16
C GLU A 1 15.40 -12.95 4.32
N ASP A 2 15.31 -13.62 3.17
CA ASP A 2 14.24 -13.46 2.17
C ASP A 2 13.05 -14.34 2.58
N VAL A 3 12.18 -13.78 3.44
CA VAL A 3 10.98 -14.49 3.90
C VAL A 3 9.89 -14.32 2.85
N ASP A 4 9.36 -15.44 2.34
CA ASP A 4 8.27 -15.46 1.36
C ASP A 4 7.09 -14.61 1.86
N PRO A 5 6.64 -13.58 1.12
CA PRO A 5 5.53 -12.72 1.51
C PRO A 5 4.21 -13.47 1.72
N SER A 6 4.06 -14.67 1.17
CA SER A 6 2.89 -15.53 1.38
C SER A 6 2.86 -16.19 2.76
N LEU A 7 4.01 -16.28 3.44
CA LEU A 7 4.13 -16.82 4.81
C LEU A 7 3.89 -15.77 5.90
N TYR A 8 3.78 -14.48 5.53
CA TYR A 8 3.59 -13.38 6.48
C TYR A 8 2.44 -12.45 6.06
N TYR A 9 1.34 -12.48 6.82
CA TYR A 9 0.16 -11.66 6.52
C TYR A 9 0.39 -10.19 6.94
N MET A 10 0.89 -9.38 6.01
CA MET A 10 1.02 -7.93 6.19
C MET A 10 0.08 -7.21 5.21
N ARG A 11 -1.12 -6.84 5.70
CA ARG A 11 -2.06 -5.98 4.98
C ARG A 11 -2.25 -4.65 5.71
N THR A 12 -2.28 -3.56 4.97
CA THR A 12 -2.43 -2.21 5.52
C THR A 12 -3.47 -1.46 4.72
N GLN A 13 -4.39 -0.76 5.39
CA GLN A 13 -5.24 0.22 4.72
C GLN A 13 -4.48 1.54 4.64
N ALA A 14 -4.29 2.07 3.43
CA ALA A 14 -3.67 3.37 3.25
C ALA A 14 -4.73 4.42 3.00
N ARG A 15 -4.58 5.57 3.69
CA ARG A 15 -5.34 6.78 3.41
C ARG A 15 -4.37 7.78 2.80
N LEU A 16 -4.68 8.19 1.59
CA LEU A 16 -3.86 9.13 0.82
C LEU A 16 -4.61 10.46 0.73
N GLU A 17 -3.87 11.57 0.80
CA GLU A 17 -4.41 12.91 0.68
C GLU A 17 -3.51 13.74 -0.23
N THR A 18 -4.11 14.52 -1.12
CA THR A 18 -3.42 15.40 -2.06
C THR A 18 -4.24 16.65 -2.35
N GLY A 19 -3.56 17.79 -2.43
CA GLY A 19 -4.15 19.07 -2.84
C GLY A 19 -4.09 19.32 -4.35
N ASP A 20 -3.41 18.48 -5.12
CA ASP A 20 -3.29 18.63 -6.58
C ASP A 20 -4.56 18.09 -7.27
N PRO A 21 -5.27 18.89 -8.09
CA PRO A 21 -6.50 18.47 -8.76
C PRO A 21 -6.35 17.20 -9.62
N ARG A 22 -5.15 16.94 -10.17
CA ARG A 22 -4.89 15.75 -11.00
C ARG A 22 -5.00 14.44 -10.23
N TYR A 23 -4.78 14.50 -8.91
CA TYR A 23 -4.84 13.35 -8.01
C TYR A 23 -6.04 13.41 -7.07
N ALA A 24 -7.02 14.29 -7.31
CA ALA A 24 -8.18 14.43 -6.43
C ALA A 24 -8.96 13.11 -6.23
N TRP A 25 -8.90 12.21 -7.22
CA TRP A 25 -9.47 10.86 -7.12
C TRP A 25 -8.90 10.06 -5.93
N VAL A 26 -7.63 10.25 -5.60
CA VAL A 26 -6.95 9.56 -4.49
C VAL A 26 -7.57 9.89 -3.13
N ASN A 27 -8.13 11.09 -2.96
CA ASN A 27 -8.71 11.53 -1.69
C ASN A 27 -10.00 10.79 -1.32
N THR A 28 -10.67 10.18 -2.29
CA THR A 28 -12.01 9.59 -2.10
C THR A 28 -12.02 8.08 -2.33
N ARG A 29 -10.87 7.43 -2.46
CA ARG A 29 -10.75 6.01 -2.81
C ARG A 29 -10.18 5.19 -1.67
N LEU A 30 -10.56 3.91 -1.64
CA LEU A 30 -10.04 2.95 -0.67
C LEU A 30 -8.80 2.28 -1.25
N PHE A 31 -7.71 2.30 -0.48
CA PHE A 31 -6.47 1.63 -0.86
C PHE A 31 -6.13 0.52 0.11
N ILE A 32 -5.86 -0.66 -0.43
CA ILE A 32 -5.34 -1.79 0.32
C ILE A 32 -3.90 -2.05 -0.11
N GLY A 33 -3.00 -2.01 0.86
CA GLY A 33 -1.59 -2.30 0.73
C GLY A 33 -1.28 -3.75 1.08
N SER A 34 -0.50 -4.43 0.24
CA SER A 34 0.19 -5.67 0.61
C SER A 34 1.66 -5.34 0.89
N GLY A 35 2.09 -5.61 2.12
CA GLY A 35 3.44 -5.36 2.58
C GLY A 35 4.35 -6.58 2.40
N SER A 36 5.58 -6.34 1.96
CA SER A 36 6.67 -7.30 1.99
C SER A 36 7.85 -6.69 2.75
N ARG A 37 8.37 -7.41 3.74
CA ARG A 37 9.53 -6.97 4.52
C ARG A 37 10.80 -7.36 3.76
N GLN A 38 11.63 -6.38 3.47
CA GLN A 38 12.97 -6.58 2.89
C GLN A 38 14.03 -6.26 3.95
N GLU A 39 15.26 -6.68 3.69
CA GLU A 39 16.37 -6.53 4.64
C GLU A 39 16.65 -5.05 5.00
N ASN A 40 16.42 -4.13 4.06
CA ASN A 40 16.67 -2.69 4.21
C ASN A 40 15.40 -1.83 4.18
N GLY A 41 14.20 -2.41 4.29
CA GLY A 41 12.97 -1.61 4.27
C GLY A 41 11.70 -2.41 4.07
N VAL A 42 10.58 -1.69 3.98
CA VAL A 42 9.26 -2.27 3.73
C VAL A 42 8.79 -1.83 2.35
N LYS A 43 8.49 -2.80 1.49
CA LYS A 43 7.87 -2.53 0.19
C LYS A 43 6.37 -2.76 0.31
N ILE A 44 5.59 -1.71 0.05
CA ILE A 44 4.12 -1.76 0.09
C ILE A 44 3.59 -1.60 -1.34
N ALA A 45 2.92 -2.63 -1.84
CA ALA A 45 2.16 -2.54 -3.08
C ALA A 45 0.73 -2.08 -2.75
N LEU A 46 0.34 -0.90 -3.24
CA LEU A 46 -0.98 -0.31 -3.01
C LEU A 46 -1.92 -0.62 -4.17
N PHE A 47 -3.13 -1.09 -3.84
CA PHE A 47 -4.17 -1.41 -4.78
C PHE A 47 -5.40 -0.55 -4.48
N GLU A 48 -5.93 0.13 -5.50
CA GLU A 48 -7.21 0.82 -5.43
C GLU A 48 -8.35 -0.20 -5.46
N ILE A 49 -9.34 -0.02 -4.58
CA ILE A 49 -10.61 -0.72 -4.66
C ILE A 49 -11.65 0.25 -5.24
N CYS A 50 -12.12 -0.08 -6.44
CA CYS A 50 -13.09 0.69 -7.22
C CYS A 50 -14.51 0.61 -6.64
#